data_AF-A0AAF0WDN6-F1
#
_entry.id   AF-A0AAF0WDN6-F1
#
_cell.length_a   1.000
_cell.length_b   1.000
_cell.length_c   1.000
_cell.angle_alpha   90.00
_cell.angle_beta   90.00
_cell.angle_gamma   90.00
#
_symmetry.space_group_name_H-M   'P 1'
#
loop_
_entity.id
_entity.type
_entity.pdbx_description
1 polymer ?
#
loop_
_entity_poly.entity_id
_entity_poly.type
_entity_poly.pdbx_seq_one_letter_code
_entity_poly.pdbx_strand_id
1 'polypeptide(L)'
;MQIINQDNKYHKFSGTKFQLHPRVLKATVKASSEKNQSGQNSDDATSEDKVLSQQKDGHNAALWRNWDAFCRFTRPYTVIGTISGAASISLLPLTSARDLSPAFFVGLVKALIPLPFMNIYVGGINQLFDVEIDKINKPYLPLASGEYSMAQGKAIVAASGLMCLAMGIMFQSPPLFFGNLGALLIGTAYSVDLPLLRWKTKPFLAAFSIVGLPLTSHLGVFYHIQKSVLGRKTVFTKSLGFTAIFLTLFFISIAMFKDIPDVDGDQEFGNRTFCVSLGKKKVFSISLTILLIAYGFAVVIGASSSIVLNKLVSVIGHCTIASFLWLRASSLNLNDNASVQSFYMLLWKLLNAEYVLIHFIR
;
A
#
# COMPACT_ATOMS: atom_id res chain seq x y z
N MET A 1 -17.31 -29.87 50.70
CA MET A 1 -16.32 -28.93 51.27
C MET A 1 -15.52 -28.37 50.10
N GLN A 2 -15.43 -27.03 50.02
CA GLN A 2 -14.75 -26.21 49.01
C GLN A 2 -15.42 -26.02 47.64
N ILE A 3 -16.33 -25.03 47.68
CA ILE A 3 -16.65 -24.01 46.69
C ILE A 3 -15.38 -23.20 46.35
N ILE A 4 -15.12 -22.87 45.08
CA ILE A 4 -14.49 -21.59 44.69
C ILE A 4 -15.18 -21.03 43.44
N ASN A 5 -15.65 -19.80 43.60
CA ASN A 5 -16.39 -18.94 42.69
C ASN A 5 -15.61 -18.56 41.42
N GLN A 6 -16.38 -18.38 40.35
CA GLN A 6 -16.09 -17.50 39.24
C GLN A 6 -15.98 -16.05 39.75
N ASP A 7 -14.86 -15.37 39.48
CA ASP A 7 -14.83 -13.99 39.00
C ASP A 7 -13.39 -13.48 38.81
N ASN A 8 -13.27 -12.57 37.84
CA ASN A 8 -12.14 -11.67 37.57
C ASN A 8 -10.84 -12.26 36.99
N LYS A 9 -10.64 -12.01 35.68
CA LYS A 9 -9.37 -11.51 35.11
C LYS A 9 -9.56 -10.99 33.68
N TYR A 10 -10.04 -9.75 33.56
CA TYR A 10 -9.78 -8.94 32.36
C TYR A 10 -8.31 -8.51 32.39
N HIS A 11 -7.46 -9.20 31.63
CA HIS A 11 -6.10 -8.74 31.39
C HIS A 11 -6.09 -7.70 30.26
N LYS A 12 -5.56 -6.52 30.62
CA LYS A 12 -5.15 -5.39 29.79
C LYS A 12 -4.68 -5.78 28.38
N PHE A 13 -5.44 -5.37 27.37
CA PHE A 13 -4.92 -5.13 26.02
C PHE A 13 -3.97 -3.92 26.06
N SER A 14 -2.67 -4.19 26.09
CA SER A 14 -1.63 -3.21 25.76
C SER A 14 -1.45 -3.20 24.24
N GLY A 15 -2.46 -2.66 23.54
CA GLY A 15 -2.33 -2.28 22.14
C GLY A 15 -1.55 -0.97 22.04
N THR A 16 -0.61 -0.92 21.11
CA THR A 16 0.22 0.23 20.72
C THR A 16 -0.60 1.52 20.73
N LYS A 17 -0.45 2.34 21.78
CA LYS A 17 -0.98 3.71 21.79
C LYS A 17 -0.29 4.46 20.66
N PHE A 18 -1.02 4.74 19.59
CA PHE A 18 -0.76 5.96 18.83
C PHE A 18 -0.81 7.09 19.85
N GLN A 19 0.34 7.68 20.18
CA GLN A 19 0.37 8.82 21.08
C GLN A 19 -0.39 9.94 20.40
N LEU A 20 -1.59 10.22 20.92
CA LEU A 20 -2.32 11.45 20.63
C LEU A 20 -1.34 12.62 20.81
N HIS A 21 -1.26 13.47 19.79
CA HIS A 21 -0.43 14.67 19.81
C HIS A 21 -0.64 15.42 21.14
N PRO A 22 0.41 15.97 21.80
CA PRO A 22 0.30 16.56 23.15
C PRO A 22 -0.80 17.62 23.32
N ARG A 23 -1.25 18.23 22.22
CA ARG A 23 -2.40 19.16 22.18
C ARG A 23 -3.74 18.49 22.46
N VAL A 24 -3.93 17.24 22.05
CA VAL A 24 -5.18 16.49 22.28
C VAL A 24 -5.30 16.09 23.75
N LEU A 25 -4.20 15.65 24.37
CA LEU A 25 -4.18 15.37 25.82
C LEU A 25 -4.48 16.63 26.65
N LYS A 26 -3.93 17.80 26.25
CA LYS A 26 -4.25 19.08 26.90
C LYS A 26 -5.73 19.46 26.73
N ALA A 27 -6.33 19.23 25.57
CA ALA A 27 -7.74 19.50 25.33
C ALA A 27 -8.67 18.61 26.16
N THR A 28 -8.36 17.31 26.28
CA THR A 28 -9.15 16.37 27.08
C THR A 28 -9.06 16.65 28.58
N VAL A 29 -7.86 17.02 29.07
CA VAL A 29 -7.66 17.38 30.49
C VAL A 29 -8.35 18.71 30.84
N LYS A 30 -8.31 19.70 29.94
CA LYS A 30 -8.99 20.99 30.13
C LYS A 30 -10.51 20.85 30.14
N ALA A 31 -11.07 19.99 29.29
CA ALA A 31 -12.50 19.67 29.28
C ALA A 31 -12.97 18.93 30.56
N SER A 32 -12.09 18.13 31.18
CA SER A 32 -12.38 17.50 32.48
C SER A 32 -12.22 18.44 33.67
N SER A 33 -11.33 19.44 33.61
CA SER A 33 -11.18 20.42 34.71
C SER A 33 -12.28 21.47 34.70
N GLU A 34 -12.76 21.90 33.53
CA GLU A 34 -13.85 22.88 33.40
C GLU A 34 -15.21 22.34 33.88
N LYS A 35 -15.38 21.01 33.96
CA LYS A 35 -16.59 20.38 34.54
C LYS A 35 -16.63 20.40 36.08
N ASN A 36 -15.52 20.69 36.76
CA ASN A 36 -15.41 20.65 38.22
C ASN A 36 -15.31 22.03 38.89
N GLN A 37 -15.40 23.13 38.15
CA GLN A 37 -15.38 24.48 38.71
C GLN A 37 -16.51 25.33 38.14
N SER A 38 -17.73 25.11 38.63
CA SER A 38 -18.77 26.14 38.62
C SER A 38 -18.61 26.98 39.89
N GLY A 39 -17.87 28.08 39.82
CA GLY A 39 -17.70 29.00 40.93
C GLY A 39 -16.82 30.21 40.60
N GLN A 40 -17.49 31.33 40.32
CA GLN A 40 -17.04 32.74 40.43
C GLN A 40 -16.04 33.33 39.40
N ASN A 41 -16.66 34.13 38.53
CA ASN A 41 -16.37 35.50 38.07
C ASN A 41 -15.16 35.89 37.20
N SER A 42 -15.55 36.76 36.24
CA SER A 42 -14.82 37.69 35.36
C SER A 42 -13.82 37.10 34.37
N ASP A 43 -14.25 36.98 33.10
CA ASP A 43 -13.68 37.78 32.01
C ASP A 43 -14.52 37.64 30.73
N ASP A 44 -14.79 38.80 30.13
CA ASP A 44 -15.69 39.09 29.02
C ASP A 44 -15.12 38.63 27.67
N ALA A 45 -15.01 37.31 27.48
CA ALA A 45 -15.06 36.74 26.14
C ALA A 45 -16.54 36.59 25.80
N THR A 46 -17.03 37.39 24.84
CA THR A 46 -18.42 37.36 24.41
C THR A 46 -18.87 35.92 24.19
N SER A 47 -20.10 35.58 24.58
CA SER A 47 -20.64 34.21 24.41
C SER A 47 -20.47 33.69 22.97
N GLU A 48 -20.45 34.60 21.99
CA GLU A 48 -20.12 34.36 20.59
C GLU A 48 -18.69 33.84 20.36
N ASP A 49 -17.67 34.37 21.03
CA ASP A 49 -16.28 33.90 20.90
C ASP A 49 -16.08 32.49 21.47
N LYS A 50 -16.74 32.16 22.58
CA LYS A 50 -16.74 30.79 23.12
C LYS A 50 -17.47 29.82 22.20
N VAL A 51 -18.63 30.21 21.66
CA VAL A 51 -19.37 29.42 20.67
C VAL A 51 -18.55 29.25 19.37
N LEU A 52 -17.91 30.32 18.87
CA LEU A 52 -17.04 30.26 17.69
C LEU A 52 -15.85 29.32 17.93
N SER A 53 -15.23 29.39 19.11
CA SER A 53 -14.09 28.54 19.48
C SER A 53 -14.48 27.06 19.56
N GLN A 54 -15.60 26.73 20.21
CA GLN A 54 -16.13 25.37 20.29
C GLN A 54 -16.61 24.84 18.93
N GLN A 55 -17.20 25.70 18.10
CA GLN A 55 -17.60 25.37 16.73
C GLN A 55 -16.38 25.15 15.83
N LYS A 56 -15.32 25.95 16.00
CA LYS A 56 -14.04 25.80 15.27
C LYS A 56 -13.29 24.54 15.71
N ASP A 57 -13.29 24.23 17.00
CA ASP A 57 -12.71 22.99 17.54
C ASP A 57 -13.49 21.75 17.10
N GLY A 58 -14.82 21.82 17.07
CA GLY A 58 -15.69 20.78 16.52
C GLY A 58 -15.51 20.58 15.01
N HIS A 59 -15.36 21.66 14.25
CA HIS A 59 -15.08 21.61 12.82
C HIS A 59 -13.71 20.99 12.52
N ASN A 60 -12.67 21.40 13.24
CA ASN A 60 -11.33 20.84 13.12
C ASN A 60 -11.33 19.34 13.46
N ALA A 61 -12.02 18.93 14.53
CA ALA A 61 -12.14 17.53 14.90
C ALA A 61 -12.85 16.70 13.80
N ALA A 62 -13.91 17.24 13.19
CA ALA A 62 -14.61 16.60 12.09
C ALA A 62 -13.74 16.45 10.83
N LEU A 63 -12.96 17.49 10.48
CA LEU A 63 -12.01 17.45 9.36
C LEU A 63 -10.95 16.36 9.58
N TRP A 64 -10.35 16.30 10.78
CA TRP A 64 -9.35 15.27 11.10
C TRP A 64 -9.92 13.86 11.05
N ARG A 65 -11.15 13.66 11.55
CA ARG A 65 -11.82 12.36 11.47
C ARG A 65 -12.08 11.94 10.01
N ASN A 66 -12.53 12.87 9.17
CA ASN A 66 -12.75 12.59 7.75
C ASN A 66 -11.44 12.29 7.01
N TRP A 67 -10.37 13.00 7.35
CA TRP A 67 -9.04 12.76 6.80
C TRP A 67 -8.47 11.41 7.22
N ASP A 68 -8.62 11.03 8.49
CA ASP A 68 -8.20 9.73 9.00
C ASP A 68 -8.97 8.58 8.31
N ALA A 69 -10.29 8.70 8.20
CA ALA A 69 -11.11 7.74 7.45
C ALA A 69 -10.65 7.64 5.99
N PHE A 70 -10.37 8.78 5.33
CA PHE A 70 -9.85 8.77 3.97
C PHE A 70 -8.48 8.09 3.88
N CYS A 71 -7.58 8.31 4.84
CA CYS A 71 -6.28 7.63 4.89
C CYS A 71 -6.43 6.12 5.10
N ARG A 72 -7.35 5.67 5.96
CA ARG A 72 -7.62 4.23 6.12
C ARG A 72 -8.23 3.62 4.86
N PHE A 73 -9.10 4.36 4.16
CA PHE A 73 -9.70 3.96 2.89
C PHE A 73 -8.65 3.81 1.78
N THR A 74 -7.76 4.81 1.63
CA THR A 74 -6.79 4.87 0.52
C THR A 74 -5.51 4.06 0.76
N ARG A 75 -5.22 3.68 2.02
CA ARG A 75 -4.01 2.94 2.41
C ARG A 75 -2.72 3.57 1.85
N PRO A 76 -2.31 4.78 2.33
CA PRO A 76 -1.24 5.58 1.75
C PRO A 76 0.07 4.85 1.46
N TYR A 77 0.44 3.83 2.24
CA TYR A 77 1.66 3.06 1.99
C TYR A 77 1.67 2.36 0.62
N THR A 78 0.50 1.92 0.13
CA THR A 78 0.37 1.32 -1.22
C THR A 78 0.52 2.37 -2.33
N VAL A 79 -0.05 3.56 -2.11
CA VAL A 79 0.08 4.71 -3.02
C VAL A 79 1.54 5.16 -3.09
N ILE A 80 2.21 5.31 -1.94
CA ILE A 80 3.63 5.66 -1.85
C ILE A 80 4.47 4.61 -2.60
N GLY A 81 4.26 3.32 -2.34
CA GLY A 81 4.96 2.24 -3.04
C GLY A 81 4.77 2.31 -4.56
N THR A 82 3.55 2.57 -5.03
CA THR A 82 3.25 2.71 -6.47
C THR A 82 3.93 3.93 -7.09
N ILE A 83 3.89 5.09 -6.42
CA ILE A 83 4.53 6.31 -6.91
C ILE A 83 6.05 6.14 -6.94
N SER A 84 6.65 5.60 -5.88
CA SER A 84 8.09 5.34 -5.82
C SER A 84 8.53 4.39 -6.92
N GLY A 85 7.78 3.31 -7.15
CA GLY A 85 8.05 2.34 -8.20
C GLY A 85 7.97 2.96 -9.60
N ALA A 86 6.88 3.68 -9.89
CA ALA A 86 6.73 4.39 -11.14
C ALA A 86 7.82 5.45 -11.37
N ALA A 87 8.17 6.22 -10.33
CA ALA A 87 9.23 7.22 -10.42
C ALA A 87 10.59 6.58 -10.71
N SER A 88 10.91 5.47 -10.07
CA SER A 88 12.11 4.68 -10.37
C SER A 88 12.09 4.13 -11.80
N ILE A 89 11.01 3.44 -12.20
CA ILE A 89 10.85 2.88 -13.54
C ILE A 89 11.00 3.96 -14.64
N SER A 90 10.53 5.18 -14.37
CA SER A 90 10.65 6.33 -15.28
C SER A 90 12.09 6.68 -15.66
N LEU A 91 13.06 6.31 -14.81
CA LEU A 91 14.49 6.59 -15.03
C LEU A 91 15.19 5.52 -15.88
N LEU A 92 14.59 4.34 -16.02
CA LEU A 92 15.18 3.22 -16.78
C LEU A 92 15.40 3.50 -18.27
N PRO A 93 14.54 4.27 -18.98
CA PRO A 93 14.77 4.65 -20.38
C PRO A 93 15.88 5.67 -20.60
N LEU A 94 16.38 6.34 -19.54
CA LEU A 94 17.37 7.41 -19.67
C LEU A 94 18.76 6.84 -20.04
N THR A 95 19.41 7.45 -21.02
CA THR A 95 20.73 7.04 -21.52
C THR A 95 21.81 8.10 -21.24
N SER A 96 21.42 9.34 -20.94
CA SER A 96 22.36 10.41 -20.60
C SER A 96 21.75 11.40 -19.61
N ALA A 97 22.60 12.19 -18.93
CA ALA A 97 22.14 13.26 -18.06
C ALA A 97 21.33 14.35 -18.78
N ARG A 98 21.49 14.50 -20.11
CA ARG A 98 20.71 15.46 -20.92
C ARG A 98 19.24 15.08 -21.03
N ASP A 99 18.91 13.81 -20.77
CA ASP A 99 17.53 13.35 -20.80
C ASP A 99 16.72 13.93 -19.62
N LEU A 100 17.40 14.38 -18.56
CA LEU A 100 16.80 15.09 -17.41
C LEU A 100 16.45 16.55 -17.78
N SER A 101 15.59 16.69 -18.77
CA SER A 101 15.10 17.95 -19.30
C SER A 101 13.81 18.40 -18.59
N PRO A 102 13.37 19.66 -18.75
CA PRO A 102 12.05 20.09 -18.30
C PRO A 102 10.92 19.21 -18.85
N ALA A 103 11.04 18.74 -20.10
CA ALA A 103 10.09 17.82 -20.70
C ALA A 103 10.02 16.48 -19.96
N PHE A 104 11.16 15.96 -19.49
CA PHE A 104 11.19 14.76 -18.64
C PHE A 104 10.41 14.97 -17.34
N PHE A 105 10.64 16.07 -16.63
CA PHE A 105 9.93 16.32 -15.37
C PHE A 105 8.42 16.52 -15.56
N VAL A 106 8.00 17.19 -16.65
CA VAL A 106 6.58 17.28 -17.02
C VAL A 106 6.00 15.90 -17.33
N GLY A 107 6.73 15.08 -18.10
CA GLY A 107 6.34 13.70 -18.41
C GLY A 107 6.23 12.82 -17.17
N LEU A 108 7.18 12.95 -16.24
CA LEU A 108 7.18 12.25 -14.95
C LEU A 108 5.93 12.64 -14.14
N VAL A 109 5.64 13.93 -13.99
CA VAL A 109 4.44 14.38 -13.26
C VAL A 109 3.17 13.83 -13.91
N LYS A 110 3.05 13.87 -15.24
CA LYS A 110 1.92 13.26 -15.98
C LYS A 110 1.81 11.75 -15.73
N ALA A 111 2.93 11.05 -15.61
CA ALA A 111 2.95 9.62 -15.32
C ALA A 111 2.52 9.29 -13.88
N LEU A 112 2.83 10.16 -12.91
CA LEU A 112 2.59 9.88 -11.49
C LEU A 112 1.19 10.28 -11.00
N ILE A 113 0.62 11.39 -11.49
CA ILE A 113 -0.67 11.91 -11.01
C ILE A 113 -1.84 10.89 -11.12
N PRO A 114 -1.95 10.05 -12.17
CA PRO A 114 -3.04 9.07 -12.27
C PRO A 114 -2.95 7.92 -11.25
N LEU A 115 -1.77 7.65 -10.69
CA LEU A 115 -1.50 6.45 -9.89
C LEU A 115 -2.19 6.45 -8.51
N PRO A 116 -2.31 7.57 -7.78
CA PRO A 116 -3.20 7.67 -6.63
C PRO A 116 -4.64 7.27 -6.96
N PHE A 117 -5.20 7.78 -8.06
CA PHE A 117 -6.58 7.47 -8.44
C PHE A 117 -6.76 6.00 -8.82
N MET A 118 -5.78 5.43 -9.52
CA MET A 118 -5.73 3.98 -9.79
C MET A 118 -5.73 3.18 -8.48
N ASN A 119 -4.90 3.56 -7.50
CA ASN A 119 -4.82 2.86 -6.22
C ASN A 119 -6.12 2.96 -5.42
N ILE A 120 -6.73 4.15 -5.38
CA ILE A 120 -8.00 4.38 -4.71
C ILE A 120 -9.10 3.55 -5.36
N TYR A 121 -9.12 3.47 -6.70
CA TYR A 121 -10.06 2.61 -7.42
C TYR A 121 -9.88 1.14 -7.03
N VAL A 122 -8.67 0.60 -7.15
CA VAL A 122 -8.39 -0.83 -6.93
C VAL A 122 -8.57 -1.22 -5.46
N GLY A 123 -8.06 -0.42 -4.53
CA GLY A 123 -8.23 -0.67 -3.09
C GLY A 123 -9.65 -0.41 -2.61
N GLY A 124 -10.35 0.55 -3.21
CA GLY A 124 -11.72 0.87 -2.87
C GLY A 124 -12.70 -0.17 -3.42
N ILE A 125 -12.60 -0.58 -4.68
CA ILE A 125 -13.46 -1.65 -5.23
C ILE A 125 -13.28 -2.96 -4.46
N ASN A 126 -12.07 -3.26 -4.00
CA ASN A 126 -11.83 -4.39 -3.11
C ASN A 126 -12.66 -4.27 -1.82
N GLN A 127 -12.60 -3.12 -1.13
CA GLN A 127 -13.40 -2.89 0.08
C GLN A 127 -14.91 -2.90 -0.17
N LEU A 128 -15.39 -2.40 -1.32
CA LEU A 128 -16.83 -2.41 -1.64
C LEU A 128 -17.43 -3.82 -1.65
N PHE A 129 -16.67 -4.82 -2.14
CA PHE A 129 -17.13 -6.21 -2.25
C PHE A 129 -16.67 -7.10 -1.10
N ASP A 130 -15.85 -6.57 -0.19
CA ASP A 130 -15.28 -7.32 0.94
C ASP A 130 -15.74 -6.79 2.30
N VAL A 131 -16.80 -5.97 2.38
CA VAL A 131 -17.26 -5.36 3.64
C VAL A 131 -17.39 -6.38 4.77
N GLU A 132 -18.07 -7.51 4.54
CA GLU A 132 -18.27 -8.53 5.58
C GLU A 132 -16.98 -9.31 5.91
N ILE A 133 -16.10 -9.53 4.94
CA ILE A 133 -14.78 -10.16 5.17
C ILE A 133 -13.89 -9.23 5.98
N ASP A 134 -13.87 -7.94 5.62
CA ASP A 134 -13.06 -6.93 6.27
C ASP A 134 -13.59 -6.60 7.67
N LYS A 135 -14.86 -6.86 8.02
CA LYS A 135 -15.30 -6.80 9.43
C LYS A 135 -14.55 -7.78 10.33
N ILE A 136 -14.08 -8.90 9.78
CA ILE A 136 -13.25 -9.87 10.49
C ILE A 136 -11.78 -9.46 10.42
N ASN A 137 -11.25 -9.29 9.20
CA ASN A 137 -9.81 -9.12 8.99
C ASN A 137 -9.31 -7.70 9.29
N LYS A 138 -10.13 -6.68 8.97
CA LYS A 138 -9.74 -5.26 8.96
C LYS A 138 -10.90 -4.36 9.44
N PRO A 139 -11.44 -4.58 10.66
CA PRO A 139 -12.65 -3.90 11.15
C PRO A 139 -12.51 -2.38 11.24
N TYR A 140 -11.26 -1.89 11.24
CA TYR A 140 -10.94 -0.48 11.22
C TYR A 140 -11.11 0.17 9.84
N LEU A 141 -11.46 -0.52 8.76
CA LEU A 141 -11.63 0.12 7.45
C LEU A 141 -12.96 0.87 7.37
N PRO A 142 -13.03 2.05 6.73
CA PRO A 142 -14.21 2.91 6.80
C PRO A 142 -15.53 2.28 6.33
N LEU A 143 -15.48 1.38 5.35
CA LEU A 143 -16.67 0.66 4.89
C LEU A 143 -17.07 -0.47 5.85
N ALA A 144 -16.10 -1.19 6.42
CA ALA A 144 -16.35 -2.25 7.39
C ALA A 144 -16.82 -1.69 8.75
N SER A 145 -16.27 -0.54 9.17
CA SER A 145 -16.65 0.15 10.41
C SER A 145 -17.95 0.94 10.30
N GLY A 146 -18.45 1.17 9.07
CA GLY A 146 -19.65 1.96 8.81
C GLY A 146 -19.43 3.48 8.82
N GLU A 147 -18.20 3.96 8.94
CA GLU A 147 -17.88 5.40 8.83
C GLU A 147 -18.16 5.95 7.44
N TYR A 148 -17.97 5.13 6.41
CA TYR A 148 -18.41 5.41 5.04
C TYR A 148 -19.65 4.59 4.72
N SER A 149 -20.67 5.26 4.19
CA SER A 149 -21.81 4.59 3.60
C SER A 149 -21.43 3.90 2.28
N MET A 150 -22.26 2.95 1.89
CA MET A 150 -22.05 2.20 0.66
C MET A 150 -22.11 3.09 -0.59
N ALA A 151 -22.96 4.11 -0.57
CA ALA A 151 -23.07 5.11 -1.63
C ALA A 151 -21.81 5.98 -1.73
N GLN A 152 -21.27 6.45 -0.59
CA GLN A 152 -20.03 7.23 -0.56
C GLN A 152 -18.85 6.43 -1.11
N GLY A 153 -18.68 5.18 -0.67
CA GLY A 153 -17.63 4.30 -1.19
C GLY A 153 -17.72 4.13 -2.71
N LYS A 154 -18.92 3.83 -3.25
CA LYS A 154 -19.14 3.71 -4.69
C LYS A 154 -18.80 4.99 -5.45
N ALA A 155 -19.20 6.15 -4.92
CA ALA A 155 -18.92 7.45 -5.53
C ALA A 155 -17.41 7.74 -5.60
N ILE A 156 -16.66 7.52 -4.50
CA ILE A 156 -15.21 7.73 -4.46
C ILE A 156 -14.50 6.80 -5.45
N VAL A 157 -14.86 5.51 -5.46
CA VAL A 157 -14.28 4.51 -6.37
C VAL A 157 -14.56 4.88 -7.82
N ALA A 158 -15.81 5.14 -8.18
CA ALA A 158 -16.19 5.50 -9.55
C ALA A 158 -15.49 6.78 -10.02
N ALA A 159 -15.49 7.84 -9.20
CA ALA A 159 -14.80 9.09 -9.52
C ALA A 159 -13.29 8.89 -9.72
N SER A 160 -12.66 8.07 -8.88
CA SER A 160 -11.22 7.78 -8.99
C SER A 160 -10.90 6.98 -10.26
N GLY A 161 -11.70 5.97 -10.59
CA GLY A 161 -11.53 5.19 -11.82
C GLY A 161 -11.67 6.05 -13.08
N LEU A 162 -12.71 6.88 -13.13
CA LEU A 162 -12.95 7.82 -14.23
C LEU A 162 -11.82 8.84 -14.36
N MET A 163 -11.37 9.43 -13.24
CA MET A 163 -10.28 10.40 -13.25
C MET A 163 -8.97 9.78 -13.76
N CYS A 164 -8.66 8.56 -13.31
CA CYS A 164 -7.47 7.83 -13.75
C CYS A 164 -7.43 7.62 -15.27
N LEU A 165 -8.55 7.19 -15.87
CA LEU A 165 -8.65 6.98 -17.31
C LEU A 165 -8.70 8.30 -18.09
N ALA A 166 -9.46 9.28 -17.61
CA ALA A 166 -9.57 10.60 -18.21
C ALA A 166 -8.19 11.26 -18.31
N MET A 167 -7.38 11.20 -17.26
CA MET A 167 -6.01 11.71 -17.27
C MET A 167 -5.12 11.00 -18.31
N GLY A 168 -5.28 9.68 -18.49
CA GLY A 168 -4.57 8.94 -19.55
C GLY A 168 -4.85 9.48 -20.95
N ILE A 169 -6.10 9.88 -21.22
CA ILE A 169 -6.53 10.50 -22.48
C ILE A 169 -6.03 11.95 -22.57
N MET A 170 -6.23 12.76 -21.52
CA MET A 170 -5.83 14.18 -21.46
C MET A 170 -4.33 14.36 -21.65
N PHE A 171 -3.52 13.43 -21.12
CA PHE A 171 -2.06 13.47 -21.28
C PHE A 171 -1.59 12.97 -22.64
N GLN A 172 -2.51 12.57 -23.54
CA GLN A 172 -2.24 12.15 -24.91
C GLN A 172 -1.15 11.06 -25.01
N SER A 173 -1.17 10.13 -24.05
CA SER A 173 -0.16 9.09 -23.93
C SER A 173 -0.81 7.71 -23.93
N PRO A 174 -0.89 7.03 -25.08
CA PRO A 174 -1.42 5.68 -25.17
C PRO A 174 -0.78 4.69 -24.16
N PRO A 175 0.55 4.72 -23.89
CA PRO A 175 1.14 3.84 -22.88
C PRO A 175 0.56 4.02 -21.47
N LEU A 176 0.36 5.27 -21.03
CA LEU A 176 -0.27 5.56 -19.72
C LEU A 176 -1.73 5.11 -19.70
N PHE A 177 -2.47 5.41 -20.77
CA PHE A 177 -3.88 5.02 -20.86
C PHE A 177 -4.04 3.49 -20.77
N PHE A 178 -3.32 2.72 -21.59
CA PHE A 178 -3.42 1.27 -21.57
C PHE A 178 -2.84 0.64 -20.29
N GLY A 179 -1.77 1.22 -19.74
CA GLY A 179 -1.21 0.80 -18.45
C GLY A 179 -2.23 0.95 -17.31
N ASN A 180 -2.90 2.10 -17.24
CA ASN A 180 -3.94 2.36 -16.24
C ASN A 180 -5.19 1.53 -16.48
N LEU A 181 -5.64 1.41 -17.74
CA LEU A 181 -6.79 0.59 -18.11
C LEU A 181 -6.57 -0.87 -17.71
N GLY A 182 -5.41 -1.44 -18.04
CA GLY A 182 -5.07 -2.80 -17.65
C GLY A 182 -5.06 -2.99 -16.13
N ALA A 183 -4.50 -2.03 -15.37
CA ALA A 183 -4.54 -2.09 -13.92
C ALA A 183 -5.98 -2.02 -13.37
N LEU A 184 -6.83 -1.13 -13.88
CA LEU A 184 -8.25 -1.05 -13.49
C LEU A 184 -9.01 -2.35 -13.80
N LEU A 185 -8.79 -2.93 -14.99
CA LEU A 185 -9.41 -4.20 -15.38
C LEU A 185 -8.98 -5.36 -14.47
N ILE A 186 -7.68 -5.46 -14.16
CA ILE A 186 -7.16 -6.47 -13.22
C ILE A 186 -7.75 -6.26 -11.83
N GLY A 187 -7.78 -5.03 -11.32
CA GLY A 187 -8.36 -4.73 -10.00
C GLY A 187 -9.85 -5.03 -9.91
N THR A 188 -10.57 -4.81 -11.01
CA THR A 188 -11.99 -5.17 -11.16
C THR A 188 -12.17 -6.68 -11.17
N ALA A 189 -11.42 -7.40 -12.02
CA ALA A 189 -11.49 -8.85 -12.10
C ALA A 189 -11.06 -9.55 -10.81
N TYR A 190 -10.14 -8.93 -10.06
CA TYR A 190 -9.74 -9.35 -8.73
C TYR A 190 -10.91 -9.28 -7.73
N SER A 191 -11.67 -8.19 -7.74
CA SER A 191 -12.58 -7.83 -6.63
C SER A 191 -14.05 -8.11 -6.89
N VAL A 192 -14.56 -7.87 -8.10
CA VAL A 192 -16.00 -7.88 -8.38
C VAL A 192 -16.55 -9.31 -8.32
N ASP A 193 -17.67 -9.49 -7.61
CA ASP A 193 -18.34 -10.77 -7.44
C ASP A 193 -19.34 -11.04 -8.57
N LEU A 194 -18.81 -11.42 -9.73
CA LEU A 194 -19.57 -11.80 -10.94
C LEU A 194 -18.93 -13.02 -11.61
N PRO A 195 -19.67 -13.76 -12.48
CA PRO A 195 -19.11 -14.86 -13.24
C PRO A 195 -17.83 -14.48 -13.98
N LEU A 196 -16.83 -15.37 -13.98
CA LEU A 196 -15.48 -15.19 -14.54
C LEU A 196 -14.58 -14.16 -13.81
N LEU A 197 -15.10 -13.38 -12.87
CA LEU A 197 -14.35 -12.42 -12.05
C LEU A 197 -14.04 -13.02 -10.66
N ARG A 198 -13.97 -12.17 -9.63
CA ARG A 198 -13.65 -12.51 -8.24
C ARG A 198 -12.37 -13.33 -8.10
N TRP A 199 -11.34 -12.99 -8.88
CA TRP A 199 -10.09 -13.74 -8.97
C TRP A 199 -9.37 -13.88 -7.63
N LYS A 200 -9.65 -13.02 -6.64
CA LYS A 200 -9.13 -13.13 -5.29
C LYS A 200 -9.41 -14.48 -4.61
N THR A 201 -10.48 -15.17 -5.01
CA THR A 201 -10.87 -16.47 -4.45
C THR A 201 -10.01 -17.63 -4.96
N LYS A 202 -9.24 -17.42 -6.04
CA LYS A 202 -8.41 -18.43 -6.71
C LYS A 202 -6.94 -18.06 -6.51
N PRO A 203 -6.12 -18.86 -5.78
CA PRO A 203 -4.75 -18.48 -5.39
C PRO A 203 -3.87 -17.97 -6.52
N PHE A 204 -3.85 -18.67 -7.65
CA PHE A 204 -3.04 -18.30 -8.80
C PHE A 204 -3.49 -16.99 -9.44
N LEU A 205 -4.80 -16.77 -9.59
CA LEU A 205 -5.31 -15.53 -10.17
C LEU A 205 -5.18 -14.36 -9.18
N ALA A 206 -5.26 -14.62 -7.88
CA ALA A 206 -4.98 -13.64 -6.84
C ALA A 206 -3.53 -13.16 -6.91
N ALA A 207 -2.56 -14.08 -6.95
CA ALA A 207 -1.15 -13.76 -7.13
C ALA A 207 -0.88 -13.04 -8.46
N PHE A 208 -1.46 -13.54 -9.56
CA PHE A 208 -1.39 -12.88 -10.87
C PHE A 208 -1.88 -11.44 -10.82
N SER A 209 -2.98 -11.16 -10.10
CA SER A 209 -3.53 -9.81 -9.99
C SER A 209 -2.61 -8.86 -9.23
N ILE A 210 -2.07 -9.32 -8.09
CA ILE A 210 -1.17 -8.52 -7.26
C ILE A 210 0.15 -8.20 -7.98
N VAL A 211 0.63 -9.10 -8.84
CA VAL A 211 1.79 -8.88 -9.70
C VAL A 211 1.43 -7.99 -10.90
N GLY A 212 0.32 -8.28 -11.57
CA GLY A 212 -0.08 -7.66 -12.83
C GLY A 212 -0.44 -6.18 -12.68
N LEU A 213 -1.07 -5.79 -11.56
CA LEU A 213 -1.41 -4.40 -11.24
C LEU A 213 -0.20 -3.44 -11.35
N PRO A 214 0.87 -3.61 -10.56
CA PRO A 214 2.05 -2.74 -10.65
C PRO A 214 2.81 -2.94 -11.96
N LEU A 215 2.95 -4.17 -12.49
CA LEU A 215 3.69 -4.38 -13.74
C LEU A 215 3.05 -3.66 -14.93
N THR A 216 1.73 -3.69 -15.05
CA THR A 216 1.02 -3.07 -16.16
C THR A 216 1.14 -1.54 -16.12
N SER A 217 0.99 -0.94 -14.93
CA SER A 217 1.20 0.49 -14.73
C SER A 217 2.67 0.90 -14.92
N HIS A 218 3.63 0.14 -14.39
CA HIS A 218 5.06 0.37 -14.59
C HIS A 218 5.46 0.31 -16.07
N LEU A 219 4.97 -0.67 -16.83
CA LEU A 219 5.19 -0.75 -18.27
C LEU A 219 4.62 0.48 -19.00
N GLY A 220 3.42 0.92 -18.61
CA GLY A 220 2.82 2.15 -19.11
C GLY A 220 3.69 3.38 -18.87
N VAL A 221 4.25 3.52 -17.66
CA VAL A 221 5.15 4.62 -17.27
C VAL A 221 6.48 4.54 -18.04
N PHE A 222 7.10 3.37 -18.13
CA PHE A 222 8.35 3.18 -18.86
C PHE A 222 8.20 3.61 -20.33
N TYR A 223 7.16 3.11 -21.00
CA TYR A 223 6.92 3.41 -22.41
C TYR A 223 6.40 4.83 -22.64
N HIS A 224 5.71 5.42 -21.67
CA HIS A 224 5.39 6.84 -21.69
C HIS A 224 6.67 7.68 -21.78
N ILE A 225 7.61 7.46 -20.87
CA ILE A 225 8.88 8.19 -20.86
C ILE A 225 9.67 7.89 -22.14
N GLN A 226 9.86 6.62 -22.50
CA GLN A 226 10.66 6.23 -23.65
C GLN A 226 10.12 6.81 -24.96
N LYS A 227 8.82 6.63 -25.22
CA LYS A 227 8.22 6.97 -26.51
C LYS A 227 7.65 8.38 -26.56
N SER A 228 6.84 8.74 -25.56
CA SER A 228 6.03 9.97 -25.61
C SER A 228 6.80 11.20 -25.13
N VAL A 229 7.79 11.02 -24.24
CA VAL A 229 8.57 12.11 -23.65
C VAL A 229 9.94 12.26 -24.32
N LEU A 230 10.67 11.14 -24.48
CA LEU A 230 12.01 11.14 -25.08
C LEU A 230 12.00 10.95 -26.60
N GLY A 231 10.83 10.68 -27.21
CA GLY A 231 10.68 10.50 -28.66
C GLY A 231 11.39 9.27 -29.23
N ARG A 232 11.69 8.27 -28.39
CA ARG A 232 12.45 7.07 -28.79
C ARG A 232 11.54 5.97 -29.32
N LYS A 233 12.12 5.06 -30.10
CA LYS A 233 11.44 3.82 -30.48
C LYS A 233 11.16 2.98 -29.23
N THR A 234 9.99 2.34 -29.22
CA THR A 234 9.59 1.39 -28.19
C THR A 234 10.51 0.18 -28.21
N VAL A 235 11.36 0.04 -27.19
CA VAL A 235 12.35 -1.04 -27.09
C VAL A 235 12.30 -1.61 -25.68
N PHE A 236 12.19 -2.93 -25.57
CA PHE A 236 12.33 -3.64 -24.31
C PHE A 236 13.81 -3.74 -23.93
N THR A 237 14.23 -3.04 -22.88
CA THR A 237 15.62 -3.00 -22.46
C THR A 237 15.96 -4.14 -21.50
N LYS A 238 17.24 -4.51 -21.41
CA LYS A 238 17.72 -5.49 -20.41
C LYS A 238 17.40 -5.05 -18.98
N SER A 239 17.54 -3.75 -18.69
CA SER A 239 17.18 -3.17 -17.39
C SER A 239 15.70 -3.36 -17.06
N LEU A 240 14.80 -3.10 -18.01
CA LEU A 240 13.37 -3.35 -17.83
C LEU A 240 13.07 -4.84 -17.62
N GLY A 241 13.73 -5.73 -18.38
CA GLY A 241 13.59 -7.17 -18.21
C GLY A 241 14.02 -7.67 -16.84
N PHE A 242 15.17 -7.22 -16.35
CA PHE A 242 15.61 -7.50 -14.99
C PHE A 242 14.59 -7.01 -13.96
N THR A 243 14.18 -5.74 -14.06
CA THR A 243 13.21 -5.15 -13.13
C THR A 243 11.88 -5.89 -13.15
N ALA A 244 11.38 -6.30 -14.32
CA ALA A 244 10.13 -7.05 -14.43
C ALA A 244 10.21 -8.41 -13.72
N ILE A 245 11.29 -9.17 -13.92
CA ILE A 245 11.49 -10.47 -13.26
C ILE A 245 11.62 -10.28 -11.74
N PHE A 246 12.49 -9.36 -11.31
CA PHE A 246 12.74 -9.12 -9.89
C PHE A 246 11.47 -8.67 -9.16
N LEU A 247 10.75 -7.67 -9.70
CA LEU A 247 9.50 -7.20 -9.13
C LEU A 247 8.40 -8.26 -9.17
N THR A 248 8.36 -9.13 -10.17
CA THR A 248 7.43 -10.27 -10.21
C THR A 248 7.63 -11.17 -9.00
N LEU A 249 8.87 -11.61 -8.75
CA LEU A 249 9.19 -12.45 -7.60
C LEU A 249 8.85 -11.74 -6.28
N PHE A 250 9.17 -10.45 -6.18
CA PHE A 250 8.88 -9.65 -4.99
C PHE A 250 7.37 -9.52 -4.74
N PHE A 251 6.57 -9.21 -5.77
CA PHE A 251 5.12 -9.04 -5.63
C PHE A 251 4.39 -10.36 -5.39
N ILE A 252 4.89 -11.49 -5.90
CA ILE A 252 4.39 -12.82 -5.51
C ILE A 252 4.54 -12.99 -4.00
N SER A 253 5.71 -12.65 -3.45
CA SER A 253 5.93 -12.72 -2.01
C SER A 253 5.02 -11.77 -1.22
N ILE A 254 4.85 -10.53 -1.67
CA ILE A 254 3.88 -9.58 -1.06
C ILE A 254 2.46 -10.15 -1.09
N ALA A 255 2.03 -10.76 -2.19
CA ALA A 255 0.71 -11.37 -2.31
C ALA A 255 0.52 -12.48 -1.25
N MET A 256 1.51 -13.36 -1.10
CA MET A 256 1.47 -14.43 -0.10
C MET A 256 1.50 -13.90 1.34
N PHE A 257 2.28 -12.85 1.62
CA PHE A 257 2.38 -12.26 2.95
C PHE A 257 1.10 -11.53 3.37
N LYS A 258 0.46 -10.84 2.43
CA LYS A 258 -0.82 -10.17 2.62
C LYS A 258 -1.90 -11.13 3.14
N ASP A 259 -1.91 -12.37 2.66
CA ASP A 259 -2.97 -13.33 2.98
C ASP A 259 -2.78 -13.95 4.38
N ILE A 260 -1.61 -13.80 5.02
CA ILE A 260 -1.35 -14.35 6.36
C ILE A 260 -2.24 -13.75 7.45
N PRO A 261 -2.33 -12.40 7.61
CA PRO A 261 -3.25 -11.79 8.57
C PRO A 261 -4.72 -11.92 8.17
N ASP A 262 -5.02 -12.23 6.89
CA ASP A 262 -6.38 -12.31 6.36
C ASP A 262 -7.01 -13.73 6.42
N VAL A 263 -6.26 -14.72 6.92
CA VAL A 263 -6.65 -16.14 6.83
C VAL A 263 -7.99 -16.46 7.50
N ASP A 264 -8.31 -15.81 8.62
CA ASP A 264 -9.50 -16.13 9.42
C ASP A 264 -10.77 -15.71 8.67
N GLY A 265 -10.81 -14.46 8.17
CA GLY A 265 -11.91 -13.98 7.34
C GLY A 265 -11.97 -14.64 5.96
N ASP A 266 -10.82 -15.01 5.37
CA ASP A 266 -10.82 -15.75 4.12
C ASP A 266 -11.41 -17.16 4.29
N GLN A 267 -11.08 -17.85 5.37
CA GLN A 267 -11.63 -19.17 5.67
C GLN A 267 -13.14 -19.13 5.92
N GLU A 268 -13.61 -18.17 6.73
CA GLU A 268 -15.04 -18.01 7.06
C GLU A 268 -15.91 -17.77 5.81
N PHE A 269 -15.41 -17.01 4.84
CA PHE A 269 -16.12 -16.71 3.59
C PHE A 269 -15.80 -17.69 2.44
N GLY A 270 -15.11 -18.80 2.74
CA GLY A 270 -14.82 -19.85 1.75
C GLY A 270 -13.77 -19.49 0.70
N ASN A 271 -12.99 -18.42 0.90
CA ASN A 271 -11.87 -18.06 0.04
C ASN A 271 -10.72 -19.05 0.23
N ARG A 272 -10.46 -19.88 -0.78
CA ARG A 272 -9.35 -20.85 -0.74
C ARG A 272 -8.01 -20.21 -1.09
N THR A 273 -7.52 -19.25 -0.30
CA THR A 273 -6.19 -18.65 -0.52
C THR A 273 -5.05 -19.66 -0.27
N PHE A 274 -3.82 -19.31 -0.65
CA PHE A 274 -2.65 -20.14 -0.32
C PHE A 274 -2.50 -20.29 1.20
N CYS A 275 -2.81 -19.24 1.97
CA CYS A 275 -2.70 -19.28 3.43
C CYS A 275 -3.73 -20.22 4.06
N VAL A 276 -4.99 -20.17 3.60
CA VAL A 276 -6.04 -21.10 4.04
C VAL A 276 -5.69 -22.55 3.67
N SER A 277 -5.13 -22.77 2.47
CA SER A 277 -4.85 -24.13 1.97
C SER A 277 -3.59 -24.78 2.55
N LEU A 278 -2.54 -23.99 2.81
CA LEU A 278 -1.21 -24.50 3.20
C LEU A 278 -0.82 -24.14 4.63
N GLY A 279 -1.54 -23.21 5.27
CA GLY A 279 -1.25 -22.67 6.60
C GLY A 279 -0.21 -21.54 6.61
N LYS A 280 -0.31 -20.68 7.63
CA LYS A 280 0.54 -19.48 7.84
C LYS A 280 2.04 -19.79 7.71
N LYS A 281 2.52 -20.83 8.41
CA LYS A 281 3.96 -21.18 8.47
C LYS A 281 4.54 -21.59 7.13
N LYS A 282 3.81 -22.39 6.35
CA LYS A 282 4.29 -22.88 5.05
C LYS A 282 4.30 -21.74 4.02
N VAL A 283 3.25 -20.93 3.99
CA VAL A 283 3.16 -19.75 3.11
C VAL A 283 4.26 -18.74 3.45
N PHE A 284 4.51 -18.47 4.73
CA PHE A 284 5.62 -17.63 5.17
C PHE A 284 6.97 -18.13 4.64
N SER A 285 7.27 -19.42 4.83
CA SER A 285 8.53 -20.02 4.41
C SER A 285 8.73 -19.95 2.89
N ILE A 286 7.69 -20.28 2.11
CA ILE A 286 7.72 -20.18 0.64
C ILE A 286 7.96 -18.73 0.22
N SER A 287 7.22 -17.79 0.78
CA SER A 287 7.31 -16.37 0.43
C SER A 287 8.68 -15.78 0.75
N LEU A 288 9.25 -16.12 1.91
CA LEU A 288 10.61 -15.75 2.29
C LEU A 288 11.64 -16.35 1.32
N THR A 289 11.49 -17.62 0.97
CA THR A 289 12.38 -18.32 0.02
C THR A 289 12.38 -17.63 -1.35
N ILE A 290 11.21 -17.26 -1.86
CA ILE A 290 11.08 -16.52 -3.13
C ILE A 290 11.80 -15.16 -3.06
N LEU A 291 11.68 -14.42 -1.95
CA LEU A 291 12.42 -13.16 -1.78
C LEU A 291 13.94 -13.39 -1.77
N LEU A 292 14.43 -14.40 -1.05
CA LEU A 292 15.86 -14.72 -1.01
C LEU A 292 16.37 -15.14 -2.41
N ILE A 293 15.58 -15.89 -3.17
CA ILE A 293 15.88 -16.21 -4.58
C ILE A 293 15.93 -14.94 -5.42
N ALA A 294 14.99 -14.00 -5.25
CA ALA A 294 14.99 -12.72 -5.96
C ALA A 294 16.26 -11.91 -5.67
N TYR A 295 16.68 -11.83 -4.40
CA TYR A 295 17.93 -11.17 -4.03
C TYR A 295 19.16 -11.91 -4.55
N GLY A 296 19.19 -13.24 -4.48
CA GLY A 296 20.27 -14.03 -5.07
C GLY A 296 20.40 -13.80 -6.58
N PHE A 297 19.27 -13.77 -7.29
CA PHE A 297 19.21 -13.40 -8.70
C PHE A 297 19.77 -11.99 -8.93
N ALA A 298 19.36 -10.99 -8.15
CA ALA A 298 19.87 -9.63 -8.27
C ALA A 298 21.37 -9.52 -7.99
N VAL A 299 21.90 -10.27 -7.02
CA VAL A 299 23.33 -10.36 -6.72
C VAL A 299 24.10 -10.96 -7.91
N VAL A 300 23.61 -12.07 -8.49
CA VAL A 300 24.26 -12.72 -9.64
C VAL A 300 24.29 -11.78 -10.85
N ILE A 301 23.16 -11.15 -11.18
CA ILE A 301 23.10 -10.20 -12.29
C ILE A 301 23.99 -8.98 -12.01
N GLY A 302 23.96 -8.42 -10.80
CA GLY A 302 24.81 -7.29 -10.40
C GLY A 302 26.31 -7.62 -10.46
N ALA A 303 26.70 -8.83 -10.06
CA ALA A 303 28.08 -9.31 -10.13
C ALA A 303 28.63 -9.36 -11.57
N SER A 304 27.74 -9.53 -12.56
CA SER A 304 28.09 -9.57 -13.98
C SER A 304 28.34 -8.18 -14.61
N SER A 305 28.07 -7.09 -13.89
CA SER A 305 28.32 -5.72 -14.37
C SER A 305 29.80 -5.50 -14.71
N SER A 306 30.08 -4.87 -15.85
CA SER A 306 31.43 -4.41 -16.22
C SER A 306 31.88 -3.18 -15.44
N ILE A 307 30.93 -2.38 -14.95
CA ILE A 307 31.19 -1.18 -14.15
C ILE A 307 31.37 -1.60 -12.68
N VAL A 308 32.55 -1.32 -12.12
CA VAL A 308 32.92 -1.71 -10.74
C VAL A 308 31.97 -1.09 -9.70
N LEU A 309 31.60 0.18 -9.85
CA LEU A 309 30.67 0.83 -8.92
C LEU A 309 29.30 0.14 -8.91
N ASN A 310 28.71 -0.09 -10.09
CA ASN A 310 27.44 -0.80 -10.24
C ASN A 310 27.50 -2.21 -9.64
N LYS A 311 28.62 -2.91 -9.86
CA LYS A 311 28.88 -4.23 -9.29
C LYS A 311 28.88 -4.19 -7.77
N LEU A 312 29.69 -3.32 -7.17
CA LEU A 312 29.81 -3.20 -5.71
C LEU A 312 28.49 -2.80 -5.07
N VAL A 313 27.82 -1.77 -5.60
CA VAL A 313 26.54 -1.28 -5.06
C VAL A 313 25.46 -2.36 -5.17
N SER A 314 25.36 -3.04 -6.32
CA SER A 314 24.37 -4.10 -6.51
C SER A 314 24.65 -5.29 -5.60
N VAL A 315 25.88 -5.81 -5.56
CA VAL A 315 26.19 -6.99 -4.74
C VAL A 315 26.05 -6.68 -3.24
N ILE A 316 26.68 -5.61 -2.77
CA ILE A 316 26.66 -5.26 -1.33
C ILE A 316 25.24 -4.85 -0.91
N GLY A 317 24.54 -4.05 -1.73
CA GLY A 317 23.18 -3.60 -1.45
C GLY A 317 22.19 -4.75 -1.29
N HIS A 318 22.07 -5.62 -2.29
CA HIS A 318 21.13 -6.74 -2.24
C HIS A 318 21.54 -7.77 -1.18
N CYS A 319 22.84 -8.03 -0.95
CA CYS A 319 23.28 -8.91 0.15
C CYS A 319 22.93 -8.35 1.53
N THR A 320 23.06 -7.03 1.71
CA THR A 320 22.71 -6.35 2.96
C THR A 320 21.21 -6.46 3.22
N ILE A 321 20.38 -6.17 2.20
CA ILE A 321 18.92 -6.26 2.31
C ILE A 321 18.47 -7.71 2.53
N ALA A 322 19.05 -8.69 1.82
CA ALA A 322 18.75 -10.10 2.01
C ALA A 322 19.10 -10.58 3.43
N SER A 323 20.28 -10.17 3.94
CA SER A 323 20.71 -10.49 5.29
C SER A 323 19.79 -9.86 6.33
N PHE A 324 19.42 -8.59 6.13
CA PHE A 324 18.48 -7.90 7.01
C PHE A 324 17.10 -8.56 7.00
N LEU A 325 16.57 -8.90 5.81
CA LEU A 325 15.32 -9.64 5.66
C LEU A 325 15.37 -10.96 6.43
N TRP A 326 16.44 -11.74 6.26
CA TRP A 326 16.62 -13.02 6.96
C TRP A 326 16.59 -12.84 8.48
N LEU A 327 17.37 -11.91 9.02
CA LEU A 327 17.41 -11.64 10.47
C LEU A 327 16.04 -11.22 11.04
N ARG A 328 15.31 -10.36 10.31
CA ARG A 328 13.96 -9.95 10.70
C ARG A 328 12.95 -11.09 10.58
N ALA A 329 13.12 -11.98 9.60
CA ALA A 329 12.26 -13.13 9.39
C ALA A 329 12.48 -14.20 10.47
N SER A 330 13.72 -14.44 10.89
CA SER A 330 14.06 -15.41 11.95
C SER A 330 13.52 -15.03 13.33
N SER A 331 13.24 -13.75 13.57
CA SER A 331 12.69 -13.24 14.83
C SER A 331 11.17 -13.01 14.80
N LEU A 332 10.50 -13.36 13.70
CA LEU A 332 9.07 -13.14 13.52
C LEU A 332 8.23 -14.17 14.28
N ASN A 333 7.26 -13.70 15.06
CA ASN A 333 6.22 -14.55 15.64
C ASN A 333 4.98 -14.55 14.73
N LEU A 334 4.72 -15.66 14.03
CA LEU A 334 3.59 -15.80 13.11
C LEU A 334 2.22 -15.89 13.79
N ASN A 335 2.19 -16.14 15.10
CA ASN A 335 0.93 -16.19 15.86
C ASN A 335 0.50 -14.82 16.38
N ASP A 336 1.36 -13.80 16.25
CA ASP A 336 1.04 -12.42 16.60
C ASP A 336 0.74 -11.60 15.35
N ASN A 337 -0.53 -11.25 15.15
CA ASN A 337 -0.98 -10.46 14.01
C ASN A 337 -0.28 -9.09 13.94
N ALA A 338 0.08 -8.48 15.08
CA ALA A 338 0.82 -7.21 15.08
C ALA A 338 2.25 -7.38 14.55
N SER A 339 2.92 -8.47 14.94
CA SER A 339 4.24 -8.85 14.43
C SER A 339 4.21 -9.12 12.93
N VAL A 340 3.24 -9.89 12.45
CA VAL A 340 3.03 -10.19 11.03
C VAL A 340 2.77 -8.90 10.24
N GLN A 341 1.90 -8.02 10.73
CA GLN A 341 1.61 -6.74 10.09
C GLN A 341 2.86 -5.85 10.04
N SER A 342 3.65 -5.80 11.11
CA SER A 342 4.90 -5.05 11.15
C SER A 342 5.91 -5.57 10.12
N PHE A 343 6.03 -6.88 9.98
CA PHE A 343 6.86 -7.52 8.96
C PHE A 343 6.34 -7.23 7.54
N TYR A 344 5.03 -7.27 7.32
CA TYR A 344 4.42 -6.88 6.04
C TYR A 344 4.77 -5.43 5.67
N MET A 345 4.69 -4.50 6.64
CA MET A 345 5.11 -3.10 6.42
C MET A 345 6.61 -2.96 6.16
N LEU A 346 7.45 -3.83 6.74
CA LEU A 346 8.87 -3.89 6.41
C LEU A 346 9.09 -4.27 4.94
N LEU A 347 8.34 -5.23 4.39
CA LEU A 347 8.48 -5.61 2.97
C LEU A 347 8.23 -4.43 2.02
N TRP A 348 7.27 -3.56 2.34
CA TRP A 348 7.06 -2.33 1.57
C TRP A 348 8.24 -1.37 1.64
N LYS A 349 8.92 -1.27 2.79
CA LYS A 349 10.14 -0.46 2.92
C LYS A 349 11.29 -1.04 2.12
N LEU A 350 11.45 -2.37 2.14
CA LEU A 350 12.46 -3.05 1.33
C LEU A 350 12.18 -2.85 -0.16
N LEU A 351 10.93 -2.99 -0.61
CA LEU A 351 10.54 -2.71 -1.98
C LEU A 351 10.91 -1.28 -2.43
N ASN A 352 10.75 -0.29 -1.54
CA ASN A 352 11.18 1.08 -1.83
C ASN A 352 12.71 1.21 -1.95
N ALA A 353 13.48 0.47 -1.15
CA ALA A 353 14.94 0.42 -1.28
C ALA A 353 15.35 -0.22 -2.62
N GLU A 354 14.63 -1.26 -3.05
CA GLU A 354 14.88 -1.92 -4.34
C GLU A 354 14.67 -0.99 -5.53
N TYR A 355 13.69 -0.09 -5.47
CA TYR A 355 13.51 0.93 -6.50
C TYR A 355 14.72 1.85 -6.69
N VAL A 356 15.63 1.93 -5.72
CA VAL A 356 16.93 2.60 -5.89
C VAL A 356 17.96 1.65 -6.47
N LEU A 357 18.07 0.43 -5.94
CA LEU A 357 19.10 -0.55 -6.32
C LEU A 357 18.99 -1.04 -7.76
N ILE A 358 17.77 -1.15 -8.32
CA ILE A 358 17.59 -1.62 -9.70
C ILE A 358 18.32 -0.74 -10.73
N HIS A 359 18.66 0.51 -10.39
CA HIS A 359 19.39 1.41 -11.29
C HIS A 359 20.88 1.10 -11.41
N PHE A 360 21.43 0.31 -10.49
CA PHE A 360 22.81 -0.18 -10.54
C PHE A 360 22.92 -1.52 -11.30
N ILE A 361 21.79 -2.08 -11.74
CA ILE A 361 21.71 -3.24 -12.62
C ILE A 361 21.54 -2.73 -14.07
N ARG A 362 22.63 -2.20 -14.64
CA ARG A 362 22.68 -1.63 -15.99
C ARG A 362 23.87 -2.15 -16.79
#